data_AF-A0A4U9W0Y3-F1
#
_entry.id   AF-A0A4U9W0Y3-F1
#
_cell.length_a   1.000
_cell.length_b   1.000
_cell.length_c   1.000
_cell.angle_alpha   90.00
_cell.angle_beta   90.00
_cell.angle_gamma   90.00
#
_symmetry.space_group_name_H-M   'P 1'
#
loop_
_entity.id
_entity.type
_entity.pdbx_description
1 polymer ?
#
loop_
_entity_poly.entity_id
_entity_poly.type
_entity_poly.pdbx_seq_one_letter_code
_entity_poly.pdbx_strand_id
1 'polypeptide(L)'
;MRLKLIVKSLALAGLLSSTALTPLFAQEAPKEATASTKQANDALYNQLPFSDNTDFTNAHKGFIAAIPTDVIKGEQGNVVWDPQKYAFIKEGDKSPDSVNPSLWRQSQLINISGLFEVTEGVYQIRNLDLSNMTIIEGKEGITVVDPLVSAETAKVGMDLYFKNRGNKPVVAVIYTHSHVDHYGGVRGVVDEADVKSGKVKIYAPAGFMDEAVSGEHYGG
;
A
#
# COMPACT_ATOMS: atom_id res chain seq x y z
N MET A 1 51.85 -23.81 68.12
CA MET A 1 51.09 -23.21 69.24
C MET A 1 49.87 -22.50 68.66
N ARG A 2 48.78 -23.21 68.39
CA ARG A 2 47.46 -23.08 69.05
C ARG A 2 46.94 -21.63 69.29
N LEU A 3 45.96 -21.24 68.46
CA LEU A 3 44.55 -20.98 68.83
C LEU A 3 44.06 -19.53 69.10
N LYS A 4 42.85 -19.25 68.53
CA LYS A 4 41.77 -18.27 68.91
C LYS A 4 41.87 -16.85 68.35
N LEU A 5 40.80 -16.12 68.01
CA LEU A 5 39.37 -16.34 67.66
C LEU A 5 38.86 -14.93 67.22
N ILE A 6 38.07 -14.87 66.16
CA ILE A 6 36.88 -13.99 65.90
C ILE A 6 36.76 -12.68 66.71
N VAL A 7 36.65 -11.52 66.03
CA VAL A 7 35.57 -10.50 66.25
C VAL A 7 35.34 -9.69 64.97
N LYS A 8 34.06 -9.61 64.58
CA LYS A 8 33.45 -8.80 63.51
C LYS A 8 33.57 -7.29 63.80
N SER A 9 33.69 -6.43 62.77
CA SER A 9 32.88 -5.18 62.62
C SER A 9 33.45 -4.16 61.60
N LEU A 10 32.51 -3.59 60.84
CA LEU A 10 32.51 -2.34 60.05
C LEU A 10 33.37 -2.31 58.75
N ALA A 11 32.74 -2.37 57.57
CA ALA A 11 32.03 -1.29 56.84
C ALA A 11 33.01 -0.55 55.89
N LEU A 12 32.94 -0.79 54.58
CA LEU A 12 32.04 -0.18 53.58
C LEU A 12 32.84 0.82 52.72
N ALA A 13 33.32 0.36 51.58
CA ALA A 13 33.70 1.16 50.41
C ALA A 13 33.78 0.16 49.24
N GLY A 14 33.13 0.29 48.10
CA GLY A 14 32.36 1.36 47.49
C GLY A 14 32.30 0.95 46.01
N LEU A 15 31.32 0.14 45.64
CA LEU A 15 30.97 -0.09 44.24
C LEU A 15 29.65 0.62 43.98
N LEU A 16 29.73 1.89 43.62
CA LEU A 16 28.65 2.54 42.88
C LEU A 16 28.70 1.98 41.46
N SER A 17 27.96 0.90 41.22
CA SER A 17 27.56 0.52 39.87
C SER A 17 26.60 1.61 39.37
N SER A 18 27.10 2.50 38.53
CA SER A 18 26.28 3.45 37.78
C SER A 18 25.43 2.68 36.79
N THR A 19 24.26 2.20 37.23
CA THR A 19 23.17 1.84 36.33
C THR A 19 22.69 3.12 35.67
N ALA A 20 23.12 3.35 34.43
CA ALA A 20 22.48 4.33 33.55
C ALA A 20 21.03 3.87 33.35
N LEU A 21 20.11 4.44 34.12
CA LEU A 21 18.69 4.40 33.86
C LEU A 21 18.46 5.20 32.58
N THR A 22 18.49 4.53 31.43
CA THR A 22 17.84 5.08 30.24
C THR A 22 16.35 5.14 30.57
N PRO A 23 15.70 6.32 30.53
CA PRO A 23 14.26 6.35 30.67
C PRO A 23 13.69 5.66 29.43
N LEU A 24 13.12 4.47 29.61
CA LEU A 24 12.11 3.98 28.70
C LEU A 24 10.96 4.98 28.78
N PHE A 25 10.86 5.89 27.81
CA PHE A 25 9.61 6.58 27.57
C PHE A 25 8.59 5.50 27.20
N ALA A 26 7.72 5.14 28.14
CA ALA A 26 6.56 4.32 27.83
C ALA A 26 5.75 5.08 26.78
N GLN A 27 5.62 4.51 25.59
CA GLN A 27 4.75 5.04 24.56
C GLN A 27 3.32 5.00 25.12
N GLU A 28 2.71 6.18 25.34
CA GLU A 28 1.30 6.25 25.77
C GLU A 28 0.44 5.50 24.76
N ALA A 29 -0.40 4.58 25.25
CA ALA A 29 -1.36 3.88 24.41
C ALA A 29 -2.35 4.88 23.78
N PRO A 30 -2.89 4.60 22.58
CA PRO A 30 -3.93 5.42 21.99
C PRO A 30 -5.10 5.63 22.96
N LYS A 31 -5.61 6.86 23.03
CA LYS A 31 -6.75 7.24 23.88
C LYS A 31 -8.06 7.02 23.12
N GLU A 32 -9.12 6.75 23.86
CA GLU A 32 -10.48 6.70 23.31
C GLU A 32 -10.94 8.05 22.75
N ALA A 33 -11.87 8.03 21.80
CA ALA A 33 -12.48 9.24 21.28
C ALA A 33 -13.23 9.99 22.39
N THR A 34 -12.98 11.29 22.53
CA THR A 34 -13.65 12.14 23.51
C THR A 34 -15.12 12.36 23.13
N ALA A 35 -15.94 12.82 24.08
CA ALA A 35 -17.33 13.15 23.81
C ALA A 35 -17.49 14.17 22.66
N SER A 36 -16.60 15.17 22.58
CA SER A 36 -16.62 16.16 21.50
C SER A 36 -16.27 15.54 20.14
N THR A 37 -15.31 14.62 20.08
CA THR A 37 -14.96 13.91 18.84
C THR A 37 -16.13 13.03 18.36
N LYS A 38 -16.75 12.27 19.28
CA LYS A 38 -17.92 11.44 18.96
C LYS A 38 -19.06 12.28 18.41
N GLN A 39 -19.39 13.39 19.07
CA GLN A 39 -20.44 14.31 18.64
C GLN A 39 -20.14 14.90 17.24
N ALA A 40 -18.90 15.30 16.98
CA ALA A 40 -18.49 15.83 15.68
C ALA A 40 -18.61 14.77 14.56
N ASN A 41 -18.21 13.53 14.84
CA ASN A 41 -18.36 12.42 13.89
C ASN A 41 -19.83 12.07 13.65
N ASP A 42 -20.63 11.90 14.71
CA ASP A 42 -22.05 11.53 14.58
C ASP A 42 -22.87 12.59 13.83
N ALA A 43 -22.50 13.88 13.97
CA ALA A 43 -23.17 14.96 13.25
C ALA A 43 -23.11 14.82 11.73
N LEU A 44 -22.06 14.19 11.17
CA LEU A 44 -21.89 14.01 9.73
C LEU A 44 -22.91 13.05 9.12
N TYR A 45 -23.44 12.08 9.88
CA TYR A 45 -24.48 11.17 9.39
C TYR A 45 -25.78 11.88 9.00
N ASN A 46 -26.02 13.08 9.55
CA ASN A 46 -27.18 13.91 9.21
C ASN A 46 -26.87 14.95 8.12
N GLN A 47 -25.61 15.09 7.70
CA GLN A 47 -25.15 16.11 6.74
C GLN A 47 -24.79 15.53 5.37
N LEU A 48 -24.37 14.26 5.32
CA LEU A 48 -23.92 13.60 4.10
C LEU A 48 -24.85 12.45 3.69
N PRO A 49 -24.98 12.15 2.40
CA PRO A 49 -25.92 11.14 1.90
C PRO A 49 -25.38 9.70 2.07
N PHE A 50 -25.22 9.22 3.30
CA PHE A 50 -24.67 7.87 3.57
C PHE A 50 -25.52 6.72 3.04
N SER A 51 -26.79 6.95 2.71
CA SER A 51 -27.65 5.96 2.07
C SER A 51 -27.39 5.80 0.56
N ASP A 52 -26.64 6.71 -0.06
CA ASP A 52 -26.26 6.61 -1.47
C ASP A 52 -25.11 5.60 -1.64
N ASN A 53 -25.44 4.47 -2.25
CA ASN A 53 -24.54 3.36 -2.52
C ASN A 53 -24.08 3.29 -3.99
N THR A 54 -24.22 4.38 -4.73
CA THR A 54 -23.77 4.45 -6.13
C THR A 54 -22.27 4.16 -6.25
N ASP A 55 -21.44 4.68 -5.36
CA ASP A 55 -19.99 4.43 -5.38
C ASP A 55 -19.65 2.95 -5.14
N PHE A 56 -20.33 2.29 -4.20
CA PHE A 56 -20.13 0.85 -3.95
C PHE A 56 -20.55 0.03 -5.16
N THR A 57 -21.68 0.37 -5.77
CA THR A 57 -22.17 -0.29 -7.00
C THR A 57 -21.14 -0.15 -8.12
N ASN A 58 -20.60 1.05 -8.32
CA ASN A 58 -19.58 1.31 -9.33
C ASN A 58 -18.25 0.62 -9.02
N ALA A 59 -17.83 0.61 -7.76
CA ALA A 59 -16.58 -0.02 -7.33
C ALA A 59 -16.62 -1.55 -7.44
N HIS A 60 -17.78 -2.20 -7.37
CA HIS A 60 -17.92 -3.65 -7.60
C HIS A 60 -18.15 -4.03 -9.07
N LYS A 61 -18.51 -3.07 -9.91
CA LYS A 61 -18.86 -3.32 -11.31
C LYS A 61 -17.68 -3.92 -12.08
N GLY A 62 -17.95 -5.00 -12.81
CA GLY A 62 -16.97 -5.65 -13.68
C GLY A 62 -15.94 -6.50 -12.94
N PHE A 63 -16.14 -6.82 -11.66
CA PHE A 63 -15.24 -7.73 -10.94
C PHE A 63 -15.06 -9.07 -11.66
N ILE A 64 -13.79 -9.49 -11.83
CA ILE A 64 -13.41 -10.77 -12.44
C ILE A 64 -12.80 -11.71 -11.41
N ALA A 65 -11.78 -11.24 -10.69
CA ALA A 65 -11.00 -12.07 -9.78
C ALA A 65 -10.41 -11.25 -8.63
N ALA A 66 -10.34 -11.85 -7.44
CA ALA A 66 -9.67 -11.25 -6.29
C ALA A 66 -8.15 -11.28 -6.47
N ILE A 67 -7.46 -10.32 -5.85
CA ILE A 67 -6.01 -10.37 -5.70
C ILE A 67 -5.60 -11.53 -4.77
N PRO A 68 -4.36 -12.06 -4.88
CA PRO A 68 -3.85 -13.02 -3.91
C PRO A 68 -3.89 -12.45 -2.48
N THR A 69 -4.11 -13.32 -1.49
CA THR A 69 -4.15 -12.92 -0.07
C THR A 69 -2.77 -12.92 0.59
N ASP A 70 -1.79 -13.56 -0.06
CA ASP A 70 -0.43 -13.67 0.48
C ASP A 70 0.28 -12.31 0.48
N VAL A 71 1.10 -12.10 1.51
CA VAL A 71 1.95 -10.92 1.61
C VAL A 71 2.98 -10.94 0.49
N ILE A 72 3.01 -9.87 -0.31
CA ILE A 72 4.00 -9.64 -1.36
C ILE A 72 5.28 -9.16 -0.68
N LYS A 73 6.39 -9.85 -0.95
CA LYS A 73 7.70 -9.57 -0.38
C LYS A 73 8.70 -9.22 -1.47
N GLY A 74 9.62 -8.31 -1.14
CA GLY A 74 10.77 -8.01 -1.97
C GLY A 74 11.85 -9.08 -1.85
N GLU A 75 12.92 -8.95 -2.66
CA GLU A 75 14.02 -9.93 -2.72
C GLU A 75 14.70 -10.17 -1.35
N GLN A 76 14.73 -9.16 -0.48
CA GLN A 76 15.32 -9.25 0.86
C GLN A 76 14.32 -9.78 1.92
N GLY A 77 13.11 -10.17 1.49
CA GLY A 77 12.06 -10.68 2.37
C GLY A 77 11.27 -9.60 3.13
N ASN A 78 11.56 -8.32 2.90
CA ASN A 78 10.78 -7.20 3.42
C ASN A 78 9.36 -7.21 2.81
N VAL A 79 8.37 -6.78 3.59
CA VAL A 79 6.99 -6.64 3.12
C VAL A 79 6.91 -5.46 2.15
N VAL A 80 6.44 -5.73 0.93
CA VAL A 80 6.13 -4.71 -0.09
C VAL A 80 4.65 -4.37 -0.03
N TRP A 81 3.78 -5.39 0.01
CA TRP A 81 2.33 -5.18 0.11
C TRP A 81 1.68 -6.30 0.92
N ASP A 82 0.79 -5.94 1.84
CA ASP A 82 -0.05 -6.89 2.59
C ASP A 82 -1.53 -6.64 2.26
N PRO A 83 -2.13 -7.48 1.40
CA PRO A 83 -3.54 -7.38 1.02
C PRO A 83 -4.52 -7.46 2.20
N GLN A 84 -4.09 -7.97 3.36
CA GLN A 84 -4.94 -8.17 4.54
C GLN A 84 -4.76 -7.06 5.59
N LYS A 85 -3.85 -6.10 5.37
CA LYS A 85 -3.51 -5.04 6.34
C LYS A 85 -4.73 -4.27 6.87
N TYR A 86 -5.74 -4.07 6.02
CA TYR A 86 -6.95 -3.31 6.33
C TYR A 86 -8.22 -4.16 6.39
N ALA A 87 -8.12 -5.48 6.57
CA ALA A 87 -9.26 -6.40 6.62
C ALA A 87 -10.26 -6.14 7.78
N PHE A 88 -9.90 -5.28 8.74
CA PHE A 88 -10.81 -4.81 9.78
C PHE A 88 -11.84 -3.78 9.26
N ILE A 89 -11.62 -3.21 8.08
CA ILE A 89 -12.54 -2.27 7.42
C ILE A 89 -13.48 -3.06 6.53
N LYS A 90 -14.69 -3.33 7.00
CA LYS A 90 -15.67 -4.13 6.25
C LYS A 90 -16.77 -3.23 5.69
N GLU A 91 -17.19 -3.51 4.47
CA GLU A 91 -18.29 -2.82 3.81
C GLU A 91 -19.58 -2.97 4.63
N GLY A 92 -20.32 -1.86 4.79
CA GLY A 92 -21.57 -1.82 5.55
C GLY A 92 -21.43 -1.59 7.06
N ASP A 93 -20.24 -1.75 7.63
CA ASP A 93 -20.01 -1.48 9.07
C ASP A 93 -20.10 0.02 9.36
N LYS A 94 -20.70 0.38 10.52
CA LYS A 94 -20.62 1.75 11.06
C LYS A 94 -19.16 2.09 11.36
N SER A 95 -18.77 3.35 11.16
CA SER A 95 -17.42 3.79 11.52
C SER A 95 -17.20 3.67 13.04
N PRO A 96 -15.99 3.28 13.48
CA PRO A 96 -15.59 3.45 14.87
C PRO A 96 -15.67 4.92 15.31
N ASP A 97 -15.94 5.16 16.58
CA ASP A 97 -16.01 6.52 17.17
C ASP A 97 -14.74 7.35 16.96
N SER A 98 -13.60 6.68 16.78
CA SER A 98 -12.28 7.28 16.53
C SER A 98 -11.99 7.61 15.07
N VAL A 99 -12.91 7.31 14.14
CA VAL A 99 -12.73 7.54 12.70
C VAL A 99 -13.88 8.38 12.16
N ASN A 100 -13.55 9.38 11.33
CA ASN A 100 -14.55 10.17 10.63
C ASN A 100 -15.41 9.25 9.71
N PRO A 101 -16.75 9.30 9.77
CA PRO A 101 -17.60 8.38 9.02
C PRO A 101 -17.48 8.52 7.49
N SER A 102 -17.21 9.73 6.98
CA SER A 102 -16.97 9.93 5.54
C SER A 102 -15.66 9.27 5.11
N LEU A 103 -14.61 9.41 5.93
CA LEU A 103 -13.34 8.73 5.68
C LEU A 103 -13.51 7.21 5.77
N TRP A 104 -14.29 6.71 6.74
CA TRP A 104 -14.55 5.28 6.87
C TRP A 104 -15.26 4.70 5.63
N ARG A 105 -16.27 5.40 5.11
CA ARG A 105 -16.92 5.03 3.84
C ARG A 105 -15.91 4.99 2.68
N GLN A 106 -15.02 5.98 2.59
CA GLN A 106 -13.97 5.99 1.57
C GLN A 106 -12.98 4.83 1.75
N SER A 107 -12.62 4.52 2.99
CA SER A 107 -11.74 3.39 3.32
C SER A 107 -12.36 2.05 2.96
N GLN A 108 -13.68 1.88 3.11
CA GLN A 108 -14.40 0.70 2.62
C GLN A 108 -14.29 0.62 1.08
N LEU A 109 -14.55 1.72 0.37
CA LEU A 109 -14.51 1.78 -1.10
C LEU A 109 -13.12 1.44 -1.68
N ILE A 110 -12.05 2.05 -1.15
CA ILE A 110 -10.70 1.82 -1.67
C ILE A 110 -10.15 0.43 -1.30
N ASN A 111 -10.74 -0.25 -0.31
CA ASN A 111 -10.38 -1.64 0.01
C ASN A 111 -10.98 -2.67 -0.97
N ILE A 112 -11.92 -2.27 -1.83
CA ILE A 112 -12.43 -3.15 -2.89
C ILE A 112 -11.30 -3.39 -3.90
N SER A 113 -10.76 -4.61 -3.88
CA SER A 113 -9.55 -5.02 -4.59
C SER A 113 -9.80 -6.14 -5.60
N GLY A 114 -9.00 -6.20 -6.66
CA GLY A 114 -9.12 -7.25 -7.67
C GLY A 114 -8.73 -6.84 -9.08
N LEU A 115 -8.95 -7.78 -9.99
CA LEU A 115 -9.03 -7.57 -11.43
C LEU A 115 -10.48 -7.23 -11.80
N PHE A 116 -10.65 -6.14 -12.53
CA PHE A 116 -11.94 -5.64 -12.99
C PHE A 116 -11.93 -5.41 -14.50
N GLU A 117 -13.05 -5.67 -15.17
CA GLU A 117 -13.35 -5.19 -16.51
C GLU A 117 -14.02 -3.82 -16.44
N VAL A 118 -13.41 -2.82 -17.07
CA VAL A 118 -14.00 -1.48 -17.20
C VAL A 118 -14.98 -1.50 -18.38
N THR A 119 -14.51 -2.03 -19.50
CA THR A 119 -15.27 -2.27 -20.72
C THR A 119 -14.54 -3.34 -21.54
N GLU A 120 -15.12 -3.77 -22.66
CA GLU A 120 -14.51 -4.78 -23.53
C GLU A 120 -13.07 -4.39 -23.90
N GLY A 121 -12.12 -5.27 -23.58
CA GLY A 121 -10.69 -5.07 -23.87
C GLY A 121 -9.97 -4.10 -22.91
N VAL A 122 -10.62 -3.56 -21.88
CA VAL A 122 -9.98 -2.67 -20.89
C VAL A 122 -10.19 -3.20 -19.48
N TYR A 123 -9.08 -3.50 -18.82
CA TYR A 123 -9.05 -4.12 -17.51
C TYR A 123 -8.23 -3.28 -16.52
N GLN A 124 -8.57 -3.36 -15.24
CA GLN A 124 -7.82 -2.71 -14.18
C GLN A 124 -7.51 -3.68 -13.04
N ILE A 125 -6.28 -3.61 -12.55
CA ILE A 125 -5.87 -4.15 -11.26
C ILE A 125 -5.99 -3.02 -10.24
N ARG A 126 -6.75 -3.25 -9.18
CA ARG A 126 -7.06 -2.25 -8.14
C ARG A 126 -6.67 -2.74 -6.75
N ASN A 127 -6.15 -1.82 -5.93
CA ASN A 127 -5.75 -2.04 -4.53
C ASN A 127 -4.74 -3.20 -4.36
N LEU A 128 -3.92 -3.44 -5.38
CA LEU A 128 -2.69 -4.25 -5.29
C LEU A 128 -1.46 -3.37 -4.99
N ASP A 129 -1.66 -2.05 -5.00
CA ASP A 129 -0.74 -0.98 -4.66
C ASP A 129 -1.59 0.30 -4.43
N LEU A 130 -0.95 1.46 -4.23
CA LEU A 130 -1.62 2.75 -4.08
C LEU A 130 -2.44 3.14 -5.33
N SER A 131 -1.85 2.98 -6.51
CA SER A 131 -2.45 3.31 -7.80
C SER A 131 -3.14 2.09 -8.42
N ASN A 132 -3.86 2.34 -9.51
CA ASN A 132 -4.38 1.27 -10.36
C ASN A 132 -3.43 1.03 -11.53
N MET A 133 -3.30 -0.23 -11.94
CA MET A 133 -2.66 -0.58 -13.21
C MET A 133 -3.74 -0.92 -14.23
N THR A 134 -3.73 -0.24 -15.38
CA THR A 134 -4.70 -0.49 -16.45
C THR A 134 -4.05 -1.31 -17.57
N ILE A 135 -4.80 -2.25 -18.13
CA ILE A 135 -4.35 -3.15 -19.20
C ILE A 135 -5.35 -3.06 -20.35
N ILE A 136 -4.84 -2.70 -21.54
CA ILE A 136 -5.65 -2.52 -22.74
C ILE A 136 -5.27 -3.60 -23.75
N GLU A 137 -6.23 -4.42 -24.16
CA GLU A 137 -6.09 -5.45 -25.18
C GLU A 137 -6.13 -4.81 -26.58
N GLY A 138 -5.05 -4.97 -27.33
CA GLY A 138 -4.93 -4.58 -28.74
C GLY A 138 -4.84 -5.79 -29.67
N LYS A 139 -4.66 -5.52 -30.96
CA LYS A 139 -4.57 -6.57 -32.00
C LYS A 139 -3.33 -7.45 -31.85
N GLU A 140 -2.20 -6.87 -31.43
CA GLU A 140 -0.88 -7.53 -31.43
C GLU A 140 -0.39 -7.90 -30.02
N GLY A 141 -1.11 -7.46 -28.98
CA GLY A 141 -0.68 -7.62 -27.61
C GLY A 141 -1.43 -6.68 -26.67
N ILE A 142 -0.81 -6.35 -25.55
CA ILE A 142 -1.39 -5.47 -24.53
C ILE A 142 -0.57 -4.20 -24.34
N THR A 143 -1.26 -3.11 -24.04
CA THR A 143 -0.66 -1.88 -23.52
C THR A 143 -0.95 -1.79 -22.03
N VAL A 144 0.09 -1.57 -21.23
CA VAL A 144 -0.03 -1.37 -19.78
C VAL A 144 0.05 0.11 -19.48
N VAL A 145 -0.81 0.62 -18.61
CA VAL A 145 -0.80 2.02 -18.16
C VAL A 145 -0.57 2.03 -16.67
N ASP A 146 0.41 2.83 -16.24
CA ASP A 146 0.77 3.10 -14.85
C ASP A 146 1.04 1.83 -14.03
N PRO A 147 2.23 1.21 -14.20
CA PRO A 147 2.55 -0.10 -13.63
C PRO A 147 2.92 -0.03 -12.15
N LEU A 148 2.10 0.63 -11.32
CA LEU A 148 2.20 0.65 -9.86
C LEU A 148 3.52 1.24 -9.32
N VAL A 149 3.71 1.18 -7.99
CA VAL A 149 4.92 1.67 -7.32
C VAL A 149 6.07 0.67 -7.42
N SER A 150 5.80 -0.62 -7.24
CA SER A 150 6.83 -1.64 -7.07
C SER A 150 6.79 -2.72 -8.15
N ALA A 151 7.95 -3.26 -8.52
CA ALA A 151 8.02 -4.30 -9.54
C ALA A 151 7.29 -5.58 -9.10
N GLU A 152 7.30 -5.89 -7.82
CA GLU A 152 6.67 -7.05 -7.22
C GLU A 152 5.13 -6.98 -7.32
N THR A 153 4.54 -5.83 -6.99
CA THR A 153 3.08 -5.61 -7.08
C THR A 153 2.64 -5.62 -8.55
N ALA A 154 3.38 -4.93 -9.42
CA ALA A 154 3.10 -4.91 -10.86
C ALA A 154 3.15 -6.33 -11.46
N LYS A 155 4.17 -7.13 -11.11
CA LYS A 155 4.29 -8.51 -11.55
C LYS A 155 3.10 -9.37 -11.10
N VAL A 156 2.71 -9.28 -9.82
CA VAL A 156 1.55 -10.02 -9.31
C VAL A 156 0.26 -9.61 -10.04
N GLY A 157 0.11 -8.31 -10.35
CA GLY A 157 -1.03 -7.80 -11.12
C GLY A 157 -1.06 -8.35 -12.55
N MET A 158 0.09 -8.39 -13.22
CA MET A 158 0.22 -8.98 -14.56
C MET A 158 -0.07 -10.49 -14.54
N ASP A 159 0.45 -11.22 -13.56
CA ASP A 159 0.19 -12.66 -13.39
C ASP A 159 -1.30 -12.93 -13.16
N LEU A 160 -1.99 -12.09 -12.35
CA LEU A 160 -3.43 -12.16 -12.15
C LEU A 160 -4.20 -11.91 -13.46
N TYR A 161 -3.81 -10.90 -14.23
CA TYR A 161 -4.40 -10.64 -15.54
C TYR A 161 -4.20 -11.83 -16.50
N PHE A 162 -2.97 -12.33 -16.66
CA PHE A 162 -2.66 -13.42 -17.58
C PHE A 162 -3.39 -14.72 -17.23
N LYS A 163 -3.56 -14.99 -15.92
CA LYS A 163 -4.36 -16.14 -15.44
C LYS A 163 -5.81 -16.10 -15.93
N ASN A 164 -6.38 -14.92 -16.12
CA ASN A 164 -7.79 -14.73 -16.46
C ASN A 164 -8.04 -14.35 -17.93
N ARG A 165 -7.06 -13.77 -18.61
CA ARG A 165 -7.18 -13.21 -19.98
C ARG A 165 -6.27 -13.87 -21.02
N GLY A 166 -5.42 -14.80 -20.58
CA GLY A 166 -4.42 -15.47 -21.41
C GLY A 166 -3.16 -14.63 -21.61
N ASN A 167 -2.07 -15.30 -22.00
CA ASN A 167 -0.77 -14.67 -22.17
C ASN A 167 -0.71 -13.91 -23.50
N LYS A 168 -0.58 -12.58 -23.43
CA LYS A 168 -0.44 -11.68 -24.58
C LYS A 168 0.83 -10.84 -24.35
N PRO A 169 1.67 -10.62 -25.38
CA PRO A 169 2.88 -9.85 -25.20
C PRO A 169 2.56 -8.41 -24.83
N VAL A 170 3.32 -7.83 -23.91
CA VAL A 170 3.32 -6.38 -23.69
C VAL A 170 4.00 -5.74 -24.88
N VAL A 171 3.33 -4.81 -25.56
CA VAL A 171 3.86 -4.10 -26.73
C VAL A 171 4.08 -2.60 -26.45
N ALA A 172 3.43 -2.08 -25.42
CA ALA A 172 3.62 -0.72 -24.96
C ALA A 172 3.35 -0.57 -23.46
N VAL A 173 4.00 0.43 -22.86
CA VAL A 173 3.68 0.97 -21.54
C VAL A 173 3.44 2.47 -21.67
N ILE A 174 2.46 2.98 -20.93
CA ILE A 174 2.16 4.42 -20.83
C ILE A 174 2.35 4.82 -19.36
N TYR A 175 3.12 5.88 -19.12
CA TYR A 175 3.11 6.63 -17.87
C TYR A 175 2.21 7.84 -18.06
N THR A 176 1.18 7.98 -17.23
CA THR A 176 0.27 9.12 -17.35
C THR A 176 0.88 10.41 -16.80
N HIS A 177 1.72 10.30 -15.77
CA HIS A 177 2.42 11.42 -15.14
C HIS A 177 3.63 10.97 -14.31
N SER A 178 4.36 11.92 -13.74
CA SER A 178 5.70 11.76 -13.15
C SER A 178 5.74 11.42 -11.65
N HIS A 179 4.69 10.83 -11.07
CA HIS A 179 4.76 10.30 -9.71
C HIS A 179 5.08 8.80 -9.70
N VAL A 180 5.83 8.37 -8.68
CA VAL A 180 6.40 7.01 -8.58
C VAL A 180 5.37 5.89 -8.69
N ASP A 181 4.15 6.11 -8.22
CA ASP A 181 3.06 5.14 -8.27
C ASP A 181 2.55 4.87 -9.70
N HIS A 182 3.05 5.61 -10.69
CA HIS A 182 2.68 5.47 -12.10
C HIS A 182 3.82 4.99 -13.00
N TYR A 183 5.00 4.67 -12.46
CA TYR A 183 6.10 4.11 -13.24
C TYR A 183 7.02 3.16 -12.48
N GLY A 184 7.04 3.22 -11.15
CA GLY A 184 8.04 2.55 -10.32
C GLY A 184 8.07 1.03 -10.53
N GLY A 185 6.91 0.41 -10.76
CA GLY A 185 6.81 -1.03 -10.99
C GLY A 185 7.03 -1.50 -12.43
N VAL A 186 7.48 -0.64 -13.35
CA VAL A 186 7.64 -1.00 -14.78
C VAL A 186 8.49 -2.25 -15.01
N ARG A 187 9.52 -2.50 -14.18
CA ARG A 187 10.39 -3.68 -14.29
C ARG A 187 9.69 -4.99 -13.94
N GLY A 188 8.53 -4.93 -13.26
CA GLY A 188 7.64 -6.07 -13.06
C GLY A 188 6.81 -6.43 -14.28
N VAL A 189 6.78 -5.55 -15.29
CA VAL A 189 5.94 -5.68 -16.50
C VAL A 189 6.78 -5.93 -17.75
N VAL A 190 7.94 -5.28 -17.90
CA VAL A 190 8.79 -5.36 -19.10
C VAL A 190 10.27 -5.46 -18.77
N ASP A 191 11.03 -6.09 -19.67
CA ASP A 191 12.49 -6.07 -19.67
C ASP A 191 13.02 -4.83 -20.41
N GLU A 192 14.10 -4.22 -19.92
CA GLU A 192 14.76 -3.10 -20.60
C GLU A 192 15.29 -3.45 -21.98
N ALA A 193 15.74 -4.69 -22.17
CA ALA A 193 16.27 -5.15 -23.45
C ALA A 193 15.19 -5.11 -24.54
N ASP A 194 13.95 -5.42 -24.17
CA ASP A 194 12.80 -5.32 -25.07
C ASP A 194 12.44 -3.86 -25.40
N VAL A 195 12.66 -2.93 -24.46
CA VAL A 195 12.53 -1.49 -24.71
C VAL A 195 13.64 -0.98 -25.63
N LYS A 196 14.91 -1.31 -25.33
CA LYS A 196 16.09 -0.88 -26.10
C LYS A 196 16.10 -1.42 -27.53
N SER A 197 15.57 -2.62 -27.74
CA SER A 197 15.44 -3.22 -29.07
C SER A 197 14.26 -2.66 -29.88
N GLY A 198 13.38 -1.87 -29.25
CA GLY A 198 12.19 -1.30 -29.89
C GLY A 198 10.99 -2.26 -29.96
N LYS A 199 11.10 -3.45 -29.37
CA LYS A 199 9.99 -4.41 -29.27
C LYS A 199 8.87 -3.90 -28.36
N VAL A 200 9.22 -3.16 -27.32
CA VAL A 200 8.27 -2.49 -26.41
C VAL A 200 8.48 -0.99 -26.47
N LYS A 201 7.39 -0.24 -26.59
CA LYS A 201 7.42 1.24 -26.55
C LYS A 201 7.03 1.75 -25.18
N ILE A 202 7.71 2.78 -24.70
CA ILE A 202 7.33 3.52 -23.50
C ILE A 202 6.87 4.92 -23.93
N TYR A 203 5.67 5.31 -23.51
CA TYR A 203 5.11 6.64 -23.76
C TYR A 203 4.95 7.39 -22.45
N ALA A 204 5.30 8.66 -22.43
CA ALA A 204 5.14 9.54 -21.29
C ALA A 204 4.90 10.99 -21.78
N PRO A 205 4.35 11.88 -20.93
CA PRO A 205 4.25 13.31 -21.23
C PRO A 205 5.63 13.93 -21.47
N ALA A 206 5.65 15.01 -22.26
CA ALA A 206 6.85 15.85 -22.38
C ALA A 206 7.26 16.38 -20.99
N GLY A 207 8.57 16.39 -20.70
CA GLY A 207 9.10 16.81 -19.40
C GLY A 207 9.05 15.73 -18.29
N PHE A 208 8.49 14.54 -18.56
CA PHE A 208 8.33 13.49 -17.56
C PHE A 208 9.62 13.18 -16.77
N MET A 209 10.75 12.99 -17.46
CA MET A 209 12.00 12.61 -16.79
C MET A 209 12.55 13.72 -15.89
N ASP A 210 12.40 14.98 -16.31
CA ASP A 210 12.87 16.12 -15.52
C ASP A 210 12.06 16.21 -14.23
N GLU A 211 10.74 16.09 -14.30
CA GLU A 211 9.85 16.17 -13.14
C GLU A 211 9.97 14.94 -12.23
N ALA A 212 10.06 13.73 -12.80
CA ALA A 212 10.18 12.49 -12.02
C ALA A 212 11.48 12.49 -11.19
N VAL A 213 12.60 12.88 -11.81
CA VAL A 213 13.89 12.89 -11.11
C VAL A 213 14.03 14.10 -10.21
N SER A 214 13.60 15.29 -10.64
CA SER A 214 13.78 16.51 -9.83
C SER A 214 12.86 16.55 -8.62
N GLY A 215 11.59 16.15 -8.77
CA GLY A 215 10.62 16.10 -7.69
C GLY A 215 11.02 15.15 -6.57
N GLU A 216 11.61 13.99 -6.93
CA GLU A 216 12.10 13.01 -5.97
C GLU A 216 13.48 13.34 -5.39
N HIS A 217 14.37 13.98 -6.17
CA HIS A 217 15.76 14.23 -5.74
C HIS A 217 15.98 15.55 -5.01
N TYR A 218 15.30 16.63 -5.41
CA TYR A 218 15.48 17.94 -4.77
C TYR A 218 14.49 18.21 -3.62
N GLY A 219 13.39 17.46 -3.55
CA GLY A 219 12.36 17.59 -2.51
C GLY A 219 12.28 16.45 -1.50
N GLY A 220 13.06 15.37 -1.69
CA GLY A 220 13.08 14.16 -0.87
C GLY A 220 14.05 14.17 0.30
#